data_AF-A0A022MGR4-F1
#
_entry.id   AF-A0A022MGR4-F1
#
_cell.length_a   1.000
_cell.length_b   1.000
_cell.length_c   1.000
_cell.angle_alpha   90.00
_cell.angle_beta   90.00
_cell.angle_gamma   90.00
#
_symmetry.space_group_name_H-M   'P 1'
#
loop_
_entity.id
_entity.type
_entity.pdbx_description
1 polymer ?
#
loop_
_entity_poly.entity_id
_entity_poly.type
_entity_poly.pdbx_seq_one_letter_code
_entity_poly.pdbx_strand_id
1 'polypeptide(L)'
;MDLTPYVETLRRELAVAAEAGGEDARELAERLTAPLESATRLTLLHVLSAAMDEITRELAPGSVDVRLRGLDPDFVVTPPPTGGGPAAAHE
;
A
#
# COMPACT_ATOMS: atom_id res chain seq x y z
N MET A 1 7.12 -1.12 -3.48
CA MET A 1 7.00 -0.16 -2.36
C MET A 1 7.19 -0.91 -1.06
N ASP A 2 8.02 -0.39 -0.15
CA ASP A 2 8.25 -1.00 1.16
C ASP A 2 7.23 -0.47 2.18
N LEU A 3 6.40 -1.35 2.74
CA LEU A 3 5.41 -1.02 3.78
C LEU A 3 5.97 -1.12 5.21
N THR A 4 7.17 -1.68 5.37
CA THR A 4 7.80 -1.95 6.67
C THR A 4 7.92 -0.69 7.53
N PRO A 5 8.34 0.49 7.01
CA PRO A 5 8.44 1.71 7.84
C PRO A 5 7.11 2.15 8.47
N TYR A 6 5.99 1.93 7.79
CA TYR A 6 4.66 2.30 8.29
C TYR A 6 4.20 1.35 9.39
N VAL A 7 4.46 0.05 9.22
CA VAL A 7 4.19 -0.97 10.24
C VAL A 7 5.05 -0.74 11.48
N GLU A 8 6.34 -0.44 11.31
CA GLU A 8 7.26 -0.13 12.41
C GLU A 8 6.87 1.14 13.15
N THR A 9 6.38 2.16 12.44
CA THR A 9 5.86 3.38 13.06
C THR A 9 4.66 3.05 13.94
N LEU A 10 3.68 2.30 13.43
CA LEU A 10 2.51 1.89 14.21
C LEU A 10 2.89 1.06 15.45
N ARG A 11 3.85 0.13 15.31
CA ARG A 11 4.38 -0.67 16.42
C ARG A 11 4.99 0.22 17.51
N ARG A 12 5.77 1.22 17.11
CA ARG A 12 6.37 2.19 18.04
C ARG A 12 5.30 3.01 18.76
N GLU A 13 4.31 3.52 18.05
CA GLU A 13 3.21 4.28 18.65
C GLU A 13 2.37 3.42 19.61
N LEU A 14 2.12 2.15 19.27
CA LEU A 14 1.46 1.21 20.17
C LEU A 14 2.26 1.01 21.46
N ALA A 15 3.57 0.83 21.37
CA ALA A 15 4.43 0.70 22.54
C ALA A 15 4.36 1.96 23.41
N VAL A 16 4.51 3.16 22.82
CA VAL A 16 4.40 4.43 23.56
C VAL A 16 3.04 4.56 24.28
N ALA A 17 1.95 4.18 23.62
CA ALA A 17 0.62 4.20 24.24
C ALA A 17 0.49 3.18 25.39
N ALA A 18 1.05 1.98 25.22
CA ALA A 18 1.03 0.93 26.23
C ALA A 18 1.85 1.30 27.47
N GLU A 19 2.99 1.98 27.31
CA GLU A 19 3.81 2.49 28.41
C GLU A 19 3.02 3.40 29.37
N ALA A 20 2.13 4.24 28.81
CA ALA A 20 1.26 5.13 29.57
C ALA A 20 0.11 4.38 30.29
N GLY A 21 -0.24 3.18 29.82
CA GLY A 21 -1.30 2.34 30.39
C GLY A 21 -0.85 1.42 31.54
N GLY A 22 0.44 1.38 31.85
CA GLY A 22 0.99 0.52 32.90
C GLY A 22 1.28 -0.91 32.43
N GLU A 23 1.58 -1.80 33.37
CA GLU A 23 2.11 -3.14 33.09
C GLU A 23 1.14 -4.02 32.29
N ASP A 24 -0.13 -4.07 32.68
CA ASP A 24 -1.15 -4.86 31.99
C ASP A 24 -1.31 -4.44 30.51
N ALA A 25 -1.18 -3.13 30.24
CA ALA A 25 -1.24 -2.59 28.89
C ALA A 25 0.00 -2.95 28.07
N ARG A 26 1.19 -2.95 28.68
CA ARG A 26 2.44 -3.42 28.06
C ARG A 26 2.34 -4.90 27.67
N GLU A 27 1.92 -5.75 28.61
CA GLU A 27 1.79 -7.20 28.35
C GLU A 27 0.79 -7.46 27.21
N LEU A 28 -0.33 -6.75 27.19
CA LEU A 28 -1.30 -6.84 26.10
C LEU A 28 -0.71 -6.39 24.76
N ALA A 29 0.01 -5.26 24.73
CA ALA A 29 0.62 -4.73 23.51
C ALA A 29 1.68 -5.68 22.93
N GLU A 30 2.51 -6.30 23.77
CA GLU A 30 3.49 -7.31 23.35
C GLU A 30 2.80 -8.50 22.66
N ARG A 31 1.70 -8.99 23.24
CA ARG A 31 0.91 -10.10 22.67
C ARG A 31 0.21 -9.72 21.36
N LEU A 32 -0.16 -8.45 21.20
CA LEU A 32 -0.87 -7.95 20.02
C LEU A 32 0.06 -7.50 18.89
N THR A 33 1.34 -7.25 19.15
CA THR A 33 2.28 -6.69 18.16
C THR A 33 2.34 -7.55 16.89
N ALA A 34 2.67 -8.85 17.02
CA ALA A 34 2.77 -9.75 15.87
C ALA A 34 1.47 -9.90 15.04
N PRO A 35 0.28 -10.14 15.64
CA PRO A 35 -0.96 -10.21 14.85
C PRO A 35 -1.36 -8.87 14.23
N LEU A 36 -1.05 -7.73 14.89
CA LEU A 36 -1.33 -6.41 14.32
C LEU A 36 -0.44 -6.08 13.12
N GLU A 37 0.82 -6.48 13.11
CA GLU A 37 1.71 -6.25 11.96
C GLU A 37 1.14 -6.82 10.66
N SER A 38 0.65 -8.06 10.72
CA SER A 38 0.05 -8.73 9.56
C SER A 38 -1.28 -8.07 9.15
N ALA A 39 -2.14 -7.75 10.12
CA ALA A 39 -3.42 -7.11 9.87
C ALA A 39 -3.24 -5.71 9.24
N THR A 40 -2.36 -4.88 9.80
CA THR A 40 -2.05 -3.54 9.29
C THR A 40 -1.53 -3.60 7.87
N ARG A 41 -0.60 -4.50 7.58
CA ARG A 41 -0.06 -4.64 6.22
C ARG A 41 -1.16 -5.00 5.22
N LEU A 42 -2.02 -5.96 5.56
CA LEU A 42 -3.13 -6.34 4.69
C LEU A 42 -4.12 -5.17 4.49
N THR A 43 -4.44 -4.44 5.55
CA THR A 43 -5.28 -3.24 5.47
C THR A 43 -4.68 -2.17 4.55
N LEU A 44 -3.37 -1.91 4.66
CA LEU A 44 -2.67 -0.97 3.78
C LEU A 44 -2.75 -1.41 2.31
N LEU A 45 -2.56 -2.71 2.03
CA LEU A 45 -2.71 -3.24 0.68
C LEU A 45 -4.14 -3.04 0.14
N HIS A 46 -5.17 -3.28 0.95
CA HIS A 46 -6.56 -3.02 0.54
C HIS A 46 -6.81 -1.53 0.24
N VAL A 47 -6.30 -0.64 1.09
CA VAL A 47 -6.43 0.82 0.89
C VAL A 47 -5.73 1.26 -0.41
N LEU A 48 -4.51 0.76 -0.66
CA LEU A 48 -3.78 1.08 -1.89
C LEU A 48 -4.52 0.57 -3.13
N SER A 49 -5.04 -0.66 -3.12
CA SER A 49 -5.81 -1.20 -4.24
C SER A 49 -7.08 -0.38 -4.51
N ALA A 50 -7.84 -0.05 -3.47
CA ALA A 50 -9.04 0.77 -3.62
C ALA A 50 -8.73 2.17 -4.17
N ALA A 51 -7.64 2.80 -3.70
CA ALA A 51 -7.21 4.09 -4.21
C ALA A 51 -6.77 4.03 -5.69
N MET A 52 -6.08 2.96 -6.10
CA MET A 52 -5.67 2.80 -7.50
C MET A 52 -6.86 2.55 -8.43
N ASP A 53 -7.92 1.86 -7.96
CA ASP A 53 -9.16 1.72 -8.72
C ASP A 53 -9.83 3.07 -8.98
N GLU A 54 -9.82 3.98 -8.00
CA GLU A 54 -10.34 5.33 -8.15
C GLU A 54 -9.51 6.12 -9.18
N ILE A 55 -8.18 6.14 -9.02
CA ILE A 55 -7.27 6.82 -9.95
C ILE A 55 -7.38 6.27 -11.37
N THR A 56 -7.48 4.95 -11.53
CA THR A 56 -7.60 4.32 -12.87
C THR A 56 -8.86 4.76 -13.60
N ARG A 57 -9.98 4.95 -12.88
CA ARG A 57 -11.21 5.48 -13.49
C ARG A 57 -11.02 6.91 -13.99
N GLU A 58 -10.30 7.74 -13.24
CA GLU A 58 -10.02 9.12 -13.63
C GLU A 58 -8.94 9.25 -14.72
N LEU A 59 -8.03 8.28 -14.80
CA LEU A 59 -6.89 8.31 -15.74
C LEU A 59 -7.23 7.81 -17.15
N ALA A 60 -8.45 7.30 -17.39
CA ALA A 60 -8.84 6.72 -18.67
C ALA A 60 -8.54 7.66 -19.87
N PRO A 61 -7.95 7.15 -20.98
CA PRO A 61 -7.72 5.74 -21.30
C PRO A 61 -6.45 5.09 -20.72
N GLY A 62 -5.72 5.76 -19.82
CA GLY A 62 -4.62 5.15 -19.05
C GLY A 62 -5.10 4.38 -17.82
N SER A 63 -4.18 3.71 -17.12
CA SER A 63 -4.43 2.97 -15.87
C SER A 63 -3.28 3.06 -14.88
N VAL A 64 -3.57 2.81 -13.61
CA VAL A 64 -2.56 2.54 -12.59
C VAL A 64 -2.94 1.25 -11.86
N ASP A 65 -2.12 0.23 -12.02
CA ASP A 65 -2.34 -1.10 -11.46
C ASP A 65 -1.40 -1.38 -10.29
N VAL A 66 -1.87 -2.11 -9.27
CA VAL A 66 -1.02 -2.60 -8.18
C VAL A 66 -0.57 -4.03 -8.49
N ARG A 67 0.74 -4.27 -8.51
CA ARG A 67 1.35 -5.59 -8.65
C ARG A 67 2.06 -5.98 -7.37
N LEU A 68 1.80 -7.18 -6.86
CA LEU A 68 2.47 -7.67 -5.66
C LEU A 68 3.70 -8.51 -6.00
N ARG A 69 4.81 -8.28 -5.30
CA ARG A 69 5.96 -9.19 -5.21
C ARG A 69 6.05 -9.68 -3.77
N GLY A 70 5.48 -10.85 -3.50
CA GLY A 70 5.23 -11.26 -2.12
C GLY A 70 4.25 -10.29 -1.47
N LEU A 71 4.71 -9.55 -0.46
CA LEU A 71 3.92 -8.55 0.27
C LEU A 71 4.31 -7.10 -0.05
N ASP A 72 5.18 -6.91 -1.04
CA ASP A 72 5.64 -5.58 -1.46
C ASP A 72 4.86 -5.15 -2.71
N PRO A 73 4.02 -4.10 -2.63
CA PRO A 73 3.25 -3.62 -3.76
C PRO A 73 4.07 -2.69 -4.66
N ASP A 74 4.03 -2.89 -5.97
CA ASP A 74 4.57 -1.98 -6.97
C ASP A 74 3.45 -1.40 -7.82
N PHE A 75 3.56 -0.13 -8.18
CA PHE A 75 2.60 0.53 -9.07
C PHE A 75 3.08 0.42 -10.51
N VAL A 76 2.19 -0.01 -11.39
CA VAL A 76 2.41 -0.08 -12.83
C VAL A 76 1.50 0.94 -13.47
N VAL A 77 2.09 1.98 -14.06
CA VAL A 77 1.34 3.05 -14.72
C VAL A 77 1.34 2.79 -16.22
N THR A 78 0.15 2.71 -16.81
CA THR A 78 -0.05 2.66 -18.26
C THR A 78 -0.55 4.03 -18.71
N PRO A 79 0.27 4.87 -19.36
CA PRO A 79 -0.21 6.15 -19.84
C PRO A 79 -1.25 5.97 -20.96
N PRO A 80 -2.21 6.89 -21.11
CA PRO A 80 -3.12 6.89 -22.24
C PRO A 80 -2.31 6.91 -23.56
N PRO A 81 -2.75 6.20 -24.61
CA PRO A 81 -2.06 6.23 -25.90
C PRO A 81 -1.96 7.67 -26.40
N THR A 82 -0.75 8.17 -26.57
CA THR A 82 -0.52 9.43 -27.26
C THR A 82 -0.96 9.22 -28.70
N GLY A 83 -1.89 10.06 -29.18
CA GLY A 83 -2.41 9.99 -30.55
C GLY A 83 -1.34 10.33 -31.59
N GLY A 84 -0.36 9.47 -31.78
CA GLY A 84 0.52 9.42 -32.93
C GLY A 84 0.00 8.31 -33.84
N GLY A 85 -0.84 8.68 -34.81
CA GLY A 85 -1.14 7.78 -35.92
C GLY A 85 0.16 7.35 -36.61
N PRO A 86 0.18 6.19 -37.29
CA PRO A 86 1.32 5.82 -38.10
C PRO A 86 1.50 6.86 -39.23
N ALA A 87 2.44 7.78 -39.03
CA ALA A 87 3.02 8.56 -40.12
C ALA A 87 4.08 7.68 -40.81
N ALA A 88 3.68 7.14 -41.97
CA ALA A 88 4.49 6.64 -43.08
C ALA A 88 5.35 5.35 -42.91
N ALA A 89 4.94 4.29 -43.63
CA ALA A 89 5.74 3.36 -44.44
C ALA A 89 4.75 2.30 -44.99
N HIS A 90 4.60 1.94 -46.26
CA HIS A 90 5.36 2.03 -47.51
C HIS A 90 4.33 2.02 -48.67
N GLU A 91 4.48 2.90 -49.66
CA GLU A 91 4.78 2.59 -51.08
C GLU A 91 3.57 2.11 -51.91
#